data_AF-A0A915DUU6-F1
#
_entry.id   AF-A0A915DUU6-F1
#
_cell.length_a   1.000
_cell.length_b   1.000
_cell.length_c   1.000
_cell.angle_alpha   90.00
_cell.angle_beta   90.00
_cell.angle_gamma   90.00
#
_symmetry.space_group_name_H-M   'P 1'
#
loop_
_entity.id
_entity.type
_entity.pdbx_description
1 polymer ?
#
loop_
_entity_poly.entity_id
_entity_poly.type
_entity_poly.pdbx_seq_one_letter_code
_entity_poly.pdbx_strand_id
1 'polypeptide(L)'
;MVMNAKSAEGFGLPAFNFYSKIKGFFTEVEKVDKLAEHIGCDKEALTETLQNYNNLVQEYAAGNERKDSFGKTVFPVDFKLDETFYVATVTPAVHYTMED
;
A
#
# COMPACT_ATOMS: atom_id res chain seq x y z
N MET A 1 5.74 0.34 -2.82
CA MET A 1 4.52 -0.40 -2.44
C MET A 1 4.40 -0.33 -0.93
N VAL A 2 3.22 0.02 -0.42
CA VAL A 2 2.92 0.09 1.01
C VAL A 2 1.75 -0.86 1.29
N MET A 3 1.89 -1.72 2.30
CA MET A 3 0.87 -2.67 2.74
C MET A 3 0.74 -2.61 4.26
N ASN A 4 -0.40 -3.06 4.79
CA ASN A 4 -0.59 -3.34 6.21
C ASN A 4 -0.99 -4.81 6.42
N ALA A 5 -1.28 -5.20 7.66
CA ALA A 5 -1.65 -6.58 8.00
C ALA A 5 -2.86 -7.09 7.20
N LYS A 6 -3.95 -6.29 7.11
CA LYS A 6 -5.15 -6.65 6.32
C LYS A 6 -4.83 -6.84 4.84
N SER A 7 -3.98 -5.97 4.28
CA SER A 7 -3.54 -6.08 2.89
C SER A 7 -2.69 -7.34 2.66
N ALA A 8 -1.82 -7.69 3.62
CA ALA A 8 -1.01 -8.91 3.56
C ALA A 8 -1.86 -10.18 3.67
N GLU A 9 -2.90 -10.18 4.50
CA GLU A 9 -3.88 -11.24 4.58
C GLU A 9 -4.65 -11.40 3.26
N GLY A 10 -5.14 -10.29 2.68
CA GLY A 10 -5.82 -10.28 1.39
C GLY A 10 -4.95 -10.72 0.20
N PHE A 11 -3.63 -10.48 0.28
CA PHE A 11 -2.66 -10.99 -0.70
C PHE A 11 -2.42 -12.51 -0.56
N GLY A 12 -2.71 -13.07 0.61
CA GLY A 12 -2.42 -14.46 0.97
C GLY A 12 -1.11 -14.58 1.75
N LEU A 13 -1.23 -14.92 3.04
CA LEU A 13 -0.09 -15.00 3.97
C LEU A 13 1.06 -15.91 3.50
N PRO A 14 0.84 -17.09 2.87
CA PRO A 14 1.95 -17.90 2.39
C PRO A 14 2.79 -17.17 1.32
N ALA A 15 2.14 -16.53 0.35
CA ALA A 15 2.82 -15.76 -0.68
C ALA A 15 3.49 -14.52 -0.09
N PHE A 16 2.79 -13.79 0.78
CA PHE A 16 3.36 -12.63 1.47
C PHE A 16 4.63 -13.01 2.24
N ASN A 17 4.59 -14.05 3.08
CA ASN A 17 5.72 -14.51 3.88
C ASN A 17 6.91 -14.94 3.01
N PHE A 18 6.67 -15.53 1.83
CA PHE A 18 7.75 -15.83 0.90
C PHE A 18 8.49 -14.56 0.45
N TYR A 19 7.76 -13.52 0.03
CA TYR A 19 8.39 -12.28 -0.43
C TYR A 19 8.96 -11.43 0.72
N SER A 20 8.26 -11.34 1.85
CA SER A 20 8.68 -10.52 2.98
C SER A 20 9.77 -11.18 3.81
N LYS A 21 9.61 -12.44 4.22
CA LYS A 21 10.51 -13.12 5.17
C LYS A 21 11.62 -13.91 4.49
N ILE A 22 11.32 -14.60 3.38
CA ILE A 22 12.30 -15.46 2.71
C ILE A 22 13.14 -14.66 1.72
N LYS A 23 12.52 -13.79 0.92
CA LYS A 23 13.22 -12.94 -0.05
C LYS A 23 13.70 -11.61 0.51
N GLY A 24 13.15 -11.16 1.64
CA GLY A 24 13.56 -9.91 2.27
C GLY A 24 13.21 -8.67 1.47
N PHE A 25 12.16 -8.71 0.63
CA PHE A 25 11.77 -7.58 -0.22
C PHE A 25 10.98 -6.49 0.51
N PHE A 26 10.51 -6.77 1.72
CA PHE A 26 9.73 -5.83 2.51
C PHE A 26 10.50 -5.41 3.76
N THR A 27 10.41 -4.12 4.09
CA THR A 27 10.84 -3.55 5.36
C THR A 27 9.61 -3.27 6.22
N GLU A 28 9.63 -3.68 7.48
CA GLU A 28 8.61 -3.32 8.47
C GLU A 28 8.92 -1.93 9.04
N VAL A 29 7.92 -1.06 9.04
CA VAL A 29 8.04 0.33 9.48
C VAL A 29 6.87 0.69 10.37
N GLU A 30 7.15 1.24 11.56
CA GLU A 30 6.12 1.56 12.54
C GLU A 30 5.63 3.01 12.41
N LYS A 31 4.31 3.19 12.26
CA LYS A 31 3.66 4.50 12.22
C LYS A 31 4.02 5.34 11.00
N VAL A 32 3.17 6.32 10.71
CA VAL A 32 3.28 7.18 9.52
C VAL A 32 4.58 8.01 9.52
N ASP A 33 5.07 8.42 10.70
CA ASP A 33 6.30 9.21 10.83
C ASP A 33 7.52 8.46 10.29
N LYS A 34 7.67 7.19 10.69
CA LYS A 34 8.77 6.35 10.19
C LYS A 34 8.55 5.91 8.76
N LEU A 35 7.29 5.76 8.34
CA LEU A 35 6.97 5.49 6.94
C LEU A 35 7.45 6.64 6.05
N ALA A 36 7.13 7.88 6.41
CA ALA A 36 7.56 9.09 5.68
C ALA A 36 9.09 9.20 5.62
N GLU A 37 9.77 8.97 6.75
CA GLU A 37 11.24 8.93 6.83
C GLU A 37 11.82 7.85 5.88
N HIS A 38 11.26 6.64 5.90
CA HIS A 38 11.73 5.50 5.11
C HIS A 38 11.52 5.71 3.60
N ILE A 39 10.38 6.28 3.18
CA ILE A 39 10.11 6.53 1.75
C ILE A 39 10.71 7.86 1.25
N GLY A 40 11.19 8.71 2.16
CA GLY A 40 11.83 9.98 1.83
C GLY A 40 10.85 11.06 1.36
N CYS A 41 9.66 11.15 1.98
CA CYS A 41 8.69 12.19 1.65
C CYS A 41 8.24 13.00 2.87
N ASP A 42 7.49 14.07 2.61
CA ASP A 42 6.89 14.90 3.65
C ASP A 42 5.81 14.14 4.43
N LYS A 43 5.85 14.22 5.77
CA LYS A 43 4.97 13.45 6.66
C LYS A 43 3.55 13.98 6.63
N GLU A 44 3.37 15.29 6.60
CA GLU A 44 2.07 15.95 6.54
C GLU A 44 1.35 15.58 5.23
N ALA A 45 2.06 15.65 4.09
CA ALA A 45 1.53 15.23 2.80
C ALA A 45 1.19 13.73 2.75
N LEU A 46 2.01 12.87 3.35
CA LEU A 46 1.72 11.44 3.45
C LEU A 46 0.47 11.17 4.31
N THR A 47 0.35 11.88 5.43
CA THR A 47 -0.80 11.76 6.34
C THR A 47 -2.08 12.15 5.63
N GLU A 48 -2.07 13.29 4.93
CA GLU A 48 -3.21 13.73 4.12
C GLU A 48 -3.55 12.72 3.02
N THR A 49 -2.53 12.16 2.37
CA THR A 49 -2.70 11.12 1.33
C THR A 49 -3.42 9.89 1.89
N LEU A 50 -2.98 9.37 3.04
CA LEU A 50 -3.61 8.20 3.68
C LEU A 50 -5.03 8.51 4.15
N GLN A 51 -5.28 9.70 4.69
CA GLN A 51 -6.62 10.11 5.13
C GLN A 51 -7.59 10.25 3.95
N ASN A 52 -7.16 10.88 2.86
CA ASN A 52 -7.95 11.00 1.64
C ASN A 52 -8.26 9.62 1.04
N TYR A 53 -7.27 8.72 1.02
CA TYR A 53 -7.48 7.34 0.61
C TYR A 53 -8.49 6.61 1.51
N ASN A 54 -8.39 6.77 2.84
CA ASN A 54 -9.32 6.15 3.78
C ASN A 54 -10.76 6.65 3.62
N ASN A 55 -10.96 7.92 3.26
CA ASN A 55 -12.30 8.42 2.94
C ASN A 55 -12.90 7.67 1.74
N LEU A 56 -12.10 7.37 0.72
CA LEU A 56 -12.54 6.56 -0.42
C LEU A 56 -12.84 5.10 -0.04
N VAL A 57 -12.11 4.54 0.93
CA VAL A 57 -12.43 3.22 1.51
C VAL A 57 -13.81 3.24 2.17
N GLN A 58 -14.15 4.30 2.91
CA GLN A 58 -15.49 4.41 3.53
C GLN A 58 -16.60 4.54 2.50
N GLU A 59 -16.41 5.35 1.47
CA GLU A 59 -17.35 5.48 0.35
C GLU A 59 -17.56 4.14 -0.37
N TYR A 60 -16.47 3.41 -0.64
CA TYR A 60 -16.51 2.09 -1.24
C TYR A 60 -17.29 1.08 -0.36
N ALA A 61 -17.05 1.09 0.95
CA ALA A 61 -17.77 0.22 1.90
C ALA A 61 -19.27 0.57 2.00
N ALA A 62 -19.65 1.83 1.77
CA ALA A 62 -21.04 2.27 1.71
C ALA A 62 -21.74 1.92 0.37
N GLY A 63 -21.01 1.35 -0.61
CA GLY A 63 -21.53 1.02 -1.93
C GLY A 63 -21.63 2.23 -2.87
N ASN A 64 -21.02 3.36 -2.53
CA ASN A 64 -20.99 4.53 -3.39
C ASN A 64 -19.93 4.35 -4.48
N GLU A 65 -20.30 4.60 -5.74
CA GLU A 65 -19.34 4.66 -6.82
C GLU A 65 -18.50 5.94 -6.72
N ARG A 66 -17.24 5.76 -6.30
CA ARG A 66 -16.23 6.81 -6.26
C ARG A 66 -14.98 6.36 -7.00
N LYS A 67 -14.39 7.32 -7.71
CA LYS A 67 -13.12 7.17 -8.41
C LYS A 67 -12.14 8.18 -7.83
N ASP A 68 -10.91 7.77 -7.57
CA ASP A 68 -9.85 8.72 -7.24
C ASP A 68 -9.40 9.54 -8.47
N SER A 69 -8.49 10.48 -8.26
CA SER A 69 -7.90 11.29 -9.34
C SER A 69 -7.10 10.47 -10.36
N PHE A 70 -6.75 9.22 -10.06
CA PHE A 70 -5.89 8.37 -10.88
C PHE A 70 -6.63 7.35 -11.73
N GLY A 71 -7.86 6.97 -11.39
CA GLY A 71 -8.45 5.81 -12.04
C GLY A 71 -9.23 4.85 -11.15
N LYS A 72 -8.85 4.77 -9.89
CA LYS A 72 -9.13 3.62 -9.03
C LYS A 72 -10.55 3.68 -8.48
N THR A 73 -11.24 2.55 -8.52
CA THR A 73 -12.64 2.41 -8.08
C THR A 73 -12.85 1.37 -6.97
N VAL A 74 -11.81 0.62 -6.60
CA VAL A 74 -11.88 -0.48 -5.61
C VAL A 74 -10.93 -0.18 -4.46
N PHE A 75 -11.45 -0.13 -3.22
CA PHE A 75 -10.70 0.29 -2.03
C PHE A 75 -10.92 -0.68 -0.87
N PRO A 76 -10.28 -1.86 -0.87
CA PRO A 76 -10.66 -2.97 0.01
C PRO A 76 -10.13 -2.85 1.45
N VAL A 77 -9.14 -2.01 1.70
CA VAL A 77 -8.42 -1.91 2.98
C VAL A 77 -8.08 -0.46 3.27
N ASP A 78 -8.24 -0.03 4.53
CA ASP A 78 -7.85 1.25 5.10
C ASP A 78 -6.44 1.21 5.72
N PHE A 79 -5.81 2.37 5.92
CA PHE A 79 -4.53 2.53 6.60
C PHE A 79 -4.65 3.36 7.87
N LYS A 80 -4.20 2.83 9.01
CA LYS A 80 -4.15 3.58 10.28
C LYS A 80 -2.79 4.23 10.46
N LEU A 81 -2.76 5.48 10.91
CA LEU A 81 -1.50 6.22 11.04
C LEU A 81 -0.53 5.64 12.07
N ASP A 82 -1.04 4.85 13.01
CA ASP A 82 -0.29 4.24 14.11
C ASP A 82 0.01 2.75 13.90
N GLU A 83 -0.31 2.17 12.75
CA GLU A 83 -0.05 0.75 12.47
C GLU A 83 1.36 0.46 11.95
N THR A 84 1.70 -0.82 11.86
CA THR A 84 2.92 -1.28 11.18
C THR A 84 2.65 -1.43 9.68
N PHE A 85 3.53 -0.83 8.89
CA PHE A 85 3.51 -0.90 7.43
C PHE A 85 4.59 -1.85 6.93
N TYR A 86 4.26 -2.61 5.88
CA TYR A 86 5.21 -3.38 5.10
C TYR A 86 5.51 -2.62 3.81
N VAL A 87 6.77 -2.23 3.62
CA VAL A 87 7.18 -1.36 2.53
C VAL A 87 8.15 -2.08 1.61
N ALA A 88 7.86 -2.08 0.30
CA ALA A 88 8.75 -2.61 -0.73
C ALA A 88 9.02 -1.55 -1.80
N THR A 89 10.27 -1.45 -2.25
CA THR A 89 10.64 -0.61 -3.40
C THR A 89 10.25 -1.30 -4.70
N VAL A 90 9.58 -0.59 -5.59
CA VAL A 90 9.15 -1.12 -6.90
C VAL A 90 9.90 -0.37 -7.98
N THR A 91 10.53 -1.11 -8.89
CA THR A 91 11.21 -0.57 -10.08
C THR A 91 10.71 -1.31 -11.32
N PRO A 92 10.58 -0.63 -12.47
CA PRO A 92 10.32 -1.31 -13.74
C PRO A 92 11.37 -2.38 -14.03
N ALA A 93 10.94 -3.50 -14.61
CA ALA A 93 11.79 -4.58 -15.07
C ALA A 93 11.27 -5.10 -16.41
N VAL A 94 12.18 -5.55 -17.28
CA VAL A 94 11.80 -6.22 -18.54
C VAL A 94 11.13 -7.55 -18.18
N HIS A 95 9.84 -7.68 -18.50
CA HIS A 95 9.09 -8.91 -18.25
C HIS A 95 9.03 -9.81 -19.49
N TYR A 96 8.78 -9.21 -20.65
CA TYR A 96 8.60 -9.92 -21.91
C TYR A 96 8.95 -9.02 -23.09
N THR A 97 9.46 -9.60 -24.16
CA THR A 97 9.63 -8.96 -25.47
C THR A 97 8.62 -9.57 -26.42
N MET A 98 7.63 -8.77 -26.87
CA MET A 98 6.71 -9.21 -27.90
C MET A 98 7.48 -9.39 -29.22
N GLU A 99 7.23 -10.48 -29.92
CA GLU A 99 7.61 -10.63 -31.33
C GLU A 99 6.49 -10.00 -32.18
N ASP A 100 6.87 -9.29 -33.25
CA ASP A 100 5.95 -8.63 -34.19
C ASP A 100 5.32 -9.61 -35.20
#